data_AF-A0A348B6V0-F1
#
_entry.id   AF-A0A348B6V0-F1
#
_cell.length_a   1.000
_cell.length_b   1.000
_cell.length_c   1.000
_cell.angle_alpha   90.00
_cell.angle_beta   90.00
_cell.angle_gamma   90.00
#
_symmetry.space_group_name_H-M   'P 1'
#
loop_
_entity.id
_entity.type
_entity.pdbx_description
1 polymer ?
#
loop_
_entity_poly.entity_id
_entity_poly.type
_entity_poly.pdbx_seq_one_letter_code
_entity_poly.pdbx_strand_id
1 'polypeptide(L)'
;MGSVRERCGLVVGGKFYELNNLAGTEGEFLMDPVEVLAISKGREIGAIVHTHRWSPLPSRKDVEGMMVWRVPWVISSRGLVRGFRLVDTSVLELDVESLLSKEVYDLIVKLSQ
;
A
#
# COMPACT_ATOMS: atom_id res chain seq x y z
N MET A 1 -6.08 11.31 18.03
CA MET A 1 -7.13 11.22 17.00
C MET A 1 -6.41 11.10 15.66
N GLY A 2 -6.30 9.88 15.15
CA GLY A 2 -5.54 9.59 13.93
C GLY A 2 -6.15 10.30 12.72
N SER A 3 -5.30 10.68 11.76
CA SER A 3 -5.70 11.24 10.46
C SER A 3 -6.86 10.43 9.87
N VAL A 4 -7.93 11.12 9.46
CA VAL A 4 -9.05 10.46 8.76
C VAL A 4 -8.64 10.04 7.35
N ARG A 5 -7.60 10.68 6.81
CA ARG A 5 -7.06 10.46 5.46
C ARG A 5 -6.13 9.26 5.43
N GLU A 6 -6.28 8.46 4.38
CA GLU A 6 -5.39 7.32 4.13
C GLU A 6 -3.94 7.76 3.98
N ARG A 7 -3.04 6.97 4.54
CA ARG A 7 -1.59 7.06 4.33
C ARG A 7 -1.20 6.07 3.25
N CYS A 8 -0.22 6.40 2.44
CA CYS A 8 0.22 5.57 1.32
C CYS A 8 1.73 5.58 1.15
N GLY A 9 2.29 4.55 0.54
CA GLY A 9 3.72 4.45 0.29
C GLY A 9 4.11 3.32 -0.64
N LEU A 10 5.41 3.20 -0.90
CA LEU A 10 6.00 2.16 -1.75
C LEU A 10 7.00 1.32 -0.97
N VAL A 11 7.07 0.03 -1.29
CA VAL A 11 8.20 -0.83 -0.94
C VAL A 11 9.10 -0.94 -2.16
N VAL A 12 10.34 -0.44 -2.05
CA VAL A 12 11.34 -0.45 -3.13
C VAL A 12 12.66 -0.95 -2.58
N GLY A 13 13.22 -2.01 -3.18
CA GLY A 13 14.47 -2.63 -2.71
C GLY A 13 14.42 -3.09 -1.26
N GLY A 14 13.27 -3.62 -0.82
CA GLY A 14 13.07 -4.10 0.56
C GLY A 14 12.90 -3.01 1.62
N LYS A 15 12.76 -1.74 1.23
CA LYS A 15 12.54 -0.61 2.15
C LYS A 15 11.20 0.04 1.90
N PHE A 16 10.52 0.42 2.98
CA PHE A 16 9.28 1.19 2.92
C PHE A 16 9.57 2.70 2.86
N TYR A 17 8.88 3.37 1.94
CA TYR A 17 8.88 4.82 1.78
C TYR A 17 7.44 5.29 1.85
N GLU A 18 7.12 6.11 2.85
CA GLU A 18 5.82 6.79 2.91
C GLU A 18 5.82 7.99 1.95
N LEU A 19 4.71 8.18 1.24
CA LEU A 19 4.50 9.23 0.24
C LEU A 19 3.33 10.13 0.65
N ASN A 20 3.33 11.34 0.13
CA ASN A 20 2.20 12.25 0.31
C ASN A 20 0.97 11.72 -0.42
N ASN A 21 -0.14 11.66 0.31
CA ASN A 21 -1.46 11.47 -0.28
C ASN A 21 -1.98 12.81 -0.81
N LEU A 22 -2.34 12.88 -2.08
CA LEU A 22 -2.92 14.02 -2.77
C LEU A 22 -4.44 13.90 -3.01
N ALA A 23 -5.08 12.80 -2.62
CA ALA A 23 -6.52 12.58 -2.82
C ALA A 23 -7.38 13.59 -2.06
N GLY A 24 -8.40 14.15 -2.72
CA GLY A 24 -9.29 15.16 -2.11
C GLY A 24 -10.28 14.62 -1.07
N THR A 25 -10.32 13.29 -0.87
CA THR A 25 -11.29 12.61 0.01
C THR A 25 -10.56 11.79 1.06
N GLU A 26 -11.23 11.53 2.19
CA GLU A 26 -10.61 10.87 3.36
C GLU A 26 -10.39 9.36 3.18
N GLY A 27 -11.21 8.69 2.36
CA GLY A 27 -11.16 7.24 2.13
C GLY A 27 -10.51 6.83 0.81
N GLU A 28 -9.61 7.67 0.29
CA GLU A 28 -8.88 7.40 -0.94
C GLU A 28 -7.44 7.84 -0.80
N PHE A 29 -6.58 7.29 -1.65
CA PHE A 29 -5.23 7.78 -1.83
C PHE A 29 -4.89 8.04 -3.30
N LEU A 30 -4.03 9.04 -3.49
CA LEU A 30 -3.36 9.33 -4.75
C LEU A 30 -1.93 9.75 -4.40
N MET A 31 -0.96 8.89 -4.67
CA MET A 31 0.44 9.18 -4.36
C MET A 31 0.95 10.36 -5.18
N ASP A 32 1.80 11.21 -4.59
CA ASP A 32 2.51 12.25 -5.33
C ASP A 32 3.40 11.61 -6.43
N PRO A 33 3.14 11.90 -7.73
CA PRO A 33 3.87 11.30 -8.82
C PRO A 33 5.37 11.68 -8.85
N VAL A 34 5.74 12.85 -8.31
CA VAL A 34 7.14 13.28 -8.23
C VAL A 34 7.90 12.40 -7.24
N GLU A 35 7.30 12.09 -6.09
CA GLU A 35 7.88 11.19 -5.10
C GLU A 35 7.95 9.75 -5.62
N VAL A 36 6.88 9.27 -6.27
CA VAL A 36 6.86 7.94 -6.92
C VAL A 36 8.02 7.81 -7.89
N LEU A 37 8.23 8.79 -8.78
CA LEU A 37 9.32 8.76 -9.76
C LEU A 37 10.68 8.82 -9.07
N ALA A 38 10.87 9.70 -8.09
CA ALA A 38 12.13 9.86 -7.38
C ALA A 38 12.55 8.56 -6.64
N ILE A 39 11.58 7.89 -6.02
CA ILE A 39 11.82 6.66 -5.25
C ILE A 39 11.98 5.45 -6.18
N SER A 40 11.14 5.29 -7.20
CA SER A 40 11.19 4.12 -8.09
C SER A 40 12.23 4.23 -9.21
N LYS A 41 12.92 5.37 -9.37
CA LYS A 41 13.88 5.56 -10.47
C LYS A 41 14.95 4.45 -10.50
N GLY A 42 14.93 3.66 -11.57
CA GLY A 42 15.88 2.56 -11.81
C GLY A 42 15.72 1.37 -10.87
N ARG A 43 14.61 1.26 -10.15
CA ARG A 43 14.34 0.18 -9.18
C ARG A 43 12.93 -0.36 -9.35
N GLU A 44 12.76 -1.65 -9.14
CA GLU A 44 11.44 -2.29 -9.18
C GLU A 44 10.63 -1.94 -7.92
N ILE A 45 9.34 -1.66 -8.11
CA ILE A 45 8.37 -1.51 -7.01
C ILE A 45 7.97 -2.90 -6.54
N GLY A 46 8.35 -3.25 -5.32
CA GLY A 46 8.02 -4.54 -4.71
C GLY A 46 6.61 -4.60 -4.16
N ALA A 47 6.07 -3.47 -3.68
CA ALA A 47 4.67 -3.37 -3.26
C ALA A 47 4.18 -1.91 -3.22
N ILE A 48 2.89 -1.71 -3.42
CA ILE A 48 2.14 -0.52 -3.02
C ILE A 48 1.59 -0.75 -1.61
N VAL A 49 1.64 0.26 -0.75
CA VAL A 49 1.12 0.19 0.62
C VAL A 49 0.12 1.31 0.83
N HIS A 50 -1.01 1.02 1.45
CA HIS A 50 -1.92 2.07 1.94
C HIS A 50 -2.70 1.63 3.18
N THR A 51 -3.39 2.57 3.81
CA THR A 51 -4.18 2.32 5.03
C THR A 51 -5.67 2.46 4.79
N HIS A 52 -6.46 1.58 5.36
CA HIS A 52 -7.92 1.74 5.45
C HIS A 52 -8.36 2.02 6.89
N ARG A 53 -9.51 2.68 7.05
CA ARG A 53 -10.08 2.99 8.37
C ARG A 53 -10.68 1.78 9.10
N TRP A 54 -11.29 0.85 8.37
CA TRP A 54 -12.15 -0.19 8.95
C TRP A 54 -11.65 -1.62 8.75
N SER A 55 -11.16 -1.95 7.56
CA SER A 55 -10.69 -3.29 7.22
C SER A 55 -9.52 -3.26 6.24
N PRO A 56 -8.54 -4.17 6.37
CA PRO A 56 -7.43 -4.31 5.42
C PRO A 56 -7.86 -5.14 4.19
N LEU A 57 -9.01 -4.83 3.60
CA LEU A 57 -9.55 -5.47 2.40
C LEU A 57 -9.60 -4.45 1.26
N PRO A 58 -9.25 -4.84 0.02
CA PRO A 58 -9.28 -3.93 -1.11
C PRO A 58 -10.71 -3.50 -1.46
N SER A 59 -10.87 -2.21 -1.71
CA SER A 59 -12.06 -1.61 -2.31
C SER A 59 -12.07 -1.82 -3.83
N ARG A 60 -13.17 -1.46 -4.49
CA ARG A 60 -13.25 -1.47 -5.96
C ARG A 60 -12.18 -0.58 -6.60
N LYS A 61 -11.91 0.59 -6.02
CA LYS A 61 -10.87 1.52 -6.51
C LYS A 61 -9.47 0.94 -6.36
N ASP A 62 -9.21 0.19 -5.29
CA ASP A 62 -7.94 -0.52 -5.12
C ASP A 62 -7.75 -1.58 -6.19
N VAL A 63 -8.80 -2.35 -6.51
CA VAL A 63 -8.75 -3.35 -7.59
C VAL A 63 -8.51 -2.70 -8.95
N GLU A 64 -9.12 -1.54 -9.22
CA GLU A 64 -8.82 -0.72 -10.41
C GLU A 64 -7.35 -0.28 -10.44
N GLY A 65 -6.82 0.14 -9.29
CA GLY A 65 -5.40 0.42 -9.10
C GLY A 65 -4.51 -0.79 -9.39
N MET A 66 -4.86 -1.98 -8.88
CA MET A 66 -4.14 -3.23 -9.11
C MET A 66 -4.15 -3.66 -10.58
N MET A 67 -5.20 -3.32 -11.34
CA MET A 67 -5.24 -3.58 -12.78
C MET A 67 -4.18 -2.79 -13.55
N VAL A 68 -3.93 -1.55 -13.12
CA VAL A 68 -2.92 -0.65 -13.69
C VAL A 68 -1.52 -0.98 -13.15
N TRP A 69 -1.41 -1.16 -11.83
CA TRP A 69 -0.18 -1.45 -11.12
C TRP A 69 -0.17 -2.90 -10.67
N ARG A 70 0.33 -3.77 -11.55
CA ARG A 70 0.41 -5.24 -11.38
C ARG A 70 1.50 -5.70 -10.40
N VAL A 71 1.61 -5.01 -9.27
CA VAL A 71 2.50 -5.32 -8.14
C VAL A 71 1.67 -5.84 -6.96
N PRO A 72 2.29 -6.40 -5.92
CA PRO A 72 1.64 -6.60 -4.62
C PRO A 72 1.10 -5.30 -4.02
N TRP A 73 -0.03 -5.38 -3.35
CA TRP A 73 -0.65 -4.30 -2.59
C TRP A 73 -0.80 -4.73 -1.14
N VAL A 74 -0.33 -3.91 -0.22
CA VAL A 74 -0.37 -4.16 1.23
C VAL A 74 -1.30 -3.14 1.86
N ILE A 75 -2.32 -3.64 2.55
CA ILE A 75 -3.35 -2.79 3.17
C ILE A 75 -3.25 -2.96 4.68
N SER A 76 -3.09 -1.83 5.38
CA SER A 76 -3.02 -1.77 6.83
C SER A 76 -4.29 -1.16 7.41
N SER A 77 -4.87 -1.77 8.44
CA SER A 77 -6.03 -1.22 9.14
C SER A 77 -6.06 -1.69 10.58
N ARG A 78 -6.09 -0.76 11.54
CA ARG A 78 -6.21 -1.05 12.98
C ARG A 78 -5.13 -2.02 13.48
N GLY A 79 -3.91 -1.86 12.98
CA GLY A 79 -2.77 -2.72 13.29
C GLY A 79 -2.76 -4.08 12.60
N LEU A 80 -3.76 -4.40 11.77
CA LEU A 80 -3.76 -5.58 10.90
C LEU A 80 -3.16 -5.23 9.54
N VAL A 81 -2.39 -6.14 8.97
CA VAL A 81 -1.75 -5.96 7.66
C VAL A 81 -2.07 -7.17 6.78
N ARG A 82 -2.54 -6.92 5.55
CA ARG A 82 -2.83 -7.97 4.58
C ARG A 82 -2.26 -7.62 3.21
N GLY A 83 -1.85 -8.63 2.46
CA GLY A 83 -1.24 -8.48 1.14
C GLY A 83 -2.16 -9.04 0.07
N PHE A 84 -2.19 -8.40 -1.09
CA PHE A 84 -3.01 -8.80 -2.22
C PHE A 84 -2.22 -8.68 -3.52
N ARG A 85 -2.55 -9.52 -4.49
CA ARG A 85 -2.07 -9.38 -5.86
C ARG A 85 -3.19 -9.77 -6.81
N LEU A 86 -3.26 -9.05 -7.93
CA LEU A 86 -4.14 -9.39 -9.03
C LEU A 86 -3.45 -10.43 -9.92
N VAL A 87 -4.03 -11.62 -10.02
CA VAL A 87 -3.64 -12.70 -10.94
C VAL A 87 -4.75 -12.85 -11.97
N ASP A 88 -4.41 -12.60 -13.23
CA ASP A 88 -5.37 -12.45 -14.34
C ASP A 88 -6.44 -11.39 -14.02
N THR A 89 -7.63 -11.86 -13.64
CA THR A 89 -8.81 -11.05 -13.26
C THR A 89 -9.22 -11.23 -11.79
N SER A 90 -8.48 -12.01 -11.02
CA SER A 90 -8.82 -12.40 -9.65
C SER A 90 -7.85 -11.82 -8.64
N VAL A 91 -8.38 -11.27 -7.55
CA VAL A 91 -7.57 -10.79 -6.43
C VAL A 91 -7.29 -11.97 -5.51
N LEU A 92 -6.01 -12.29 -5.35
CA LEU A 92 -5.54 -13.30 -4.41
C LEU A 92 -4.90 -12.62 -3.22
N GLU A 93 -5.12 -13.18 -2.04
CA GLU A 93 -4.41 -12.78 -0.84
C GLU A 93 -3.02 -13.43 -0.81
N LEU A 94 -2.05 -12.67 -0.31
CA LEU A 94 -0.66 -13.09 -0.16
C LEU A 94 -0.33 -13.30 1.32
N ASP A 95 0.61 -14.20 1.57
CA ASP A 95 1.34 -14.23 2.82
C ASP A 95 2.29 -13.02 2.90
N VAL A 96 1.96 -12.05 3.75
CA VAL A 96 2.72 -10.81 3.92
C VAL A 96 4.10 -11.01 4.53
N GLU A 97 4.32 -12.09 5.28
CA GLU A 97 5.62 -12.40 5.88
C GLU A 97 6.63 -12.85 4.83
N SER A 98 6.15 -13.42 3.72
CA SER A 98 6.98 -13.75 2.55
C SER A 98 7.35 -12.52 1.70
N LEU A 99 6.58 -11.44 1.82
CA LEU A 99 6.71 -10.22 1.01
C LEU A 99 7.58 -9.16 1.68
N LEU A 100 7.50 -9.05 3.02
CA LEU A 100 8.06 -7.95 3.78
C LEU A 100 9.06 -8.46 4.82
N SER A 101 10.14 -7.70 5.04
CA SER A 101 10.95 -7.91 6.24
C SER A 101 10.13 -7.55 7.48
N LYS A 102 10.47 -8.14 8.63
CA LYS A 102 9.83 -7.82 9.91
C LYS A 102 9.88 -6.33 10.22
N GLU A 103 10.99 -5.67 9.91
CA GLU A 103 11.17 -4.23 10.13
C GLU A 103 10.18 -3.41 9.29
N VAL A 104 10.00 -3.76 8.02
CA VAL A 104 9.03 -3.10 7.14
C VAL A 104 7.60 -3.38 7.59
N TYR A 105 7.30 -4.62 7.98
CA TYR A 105 5.99 -4.98 8.53
C TYR A 105 5.64 -4.14 9.76
N ASP A 106 6.55 -4.04 10.73
CA ASP A 106 6.35 -3.28 11.97
C ASP A 106 6.14 -1.77 11.70
N LEU A 107 6.78 -1.21 10.66
CA LEU A 107 6.54 0.16 10.22
C LEU A 107 5.12 0.33 9.64
N ILE A 108 4.67 -0.62 8.81
CA ILE A 108 3.35 -0.59 8.16
C ILE A 108 2.21 -0.77 9.18
N VAL A 109 2.41 -1.61 10.20
CA VAL A 109 1.46 -1.77 11.31
C VAL A 109 1.19 -0.43 12.00
N LYS A 110 2.24 0.37 12.24
CA LYS A 110 2.15 1.69 12.90
C LYS A 110 1.46 2.75 12.04
N LEU A 111 1.24 2.51 10.75
CA LEU A 111 0.56 3.48 9.89
C LEU A 111 -0.92 3.64 10.24
N SER A 112 -1.55 2.57 10.76
CA SER A 112 -2.99 2.48 11.00
C SER A 112 -3.40 2.34 12.48
N GLN A 113 -2.47 2.64 13.39
CA GLN A 113 -2.69 2.76 14.85
C GLN A 113 -3.03 4.21 15.22
#